data_AF-A0A1L3J683-F1
#
_entry.id   AF-A0A1L3J683-F1
#
_cell.length_a   1.000
_cell.length_b   1.000
_cell.length_c   1.000
_cell.angle_alpha   90.00
_cell.angle_beta   90.00
_cell.angle_gamma   90.00
#
_symmetry.space_group_name_H-M   'P 1'
#
loop_
_entity.id
_entity.type
_entity.pdbx_description
1 polymer ?
#
loop_
_entity_poly.entity_id
_entity_poly.type
_entity_poly.pdbx_seq_one_letter_code
_entity_poly.pdbx_strand_id
1 'polypeptide(L)'
;MSITTYLKNDSSLSKTGRSLISGFVGGLAGAAVKSVIEQFLPVRKVDDKSAQMRIVDDLSTKITGTPISTENEAMAEQLVNLPVGGSLGAAYGYGKKDRLGLKPMDGVIFGATTWASTHETSLPILGLEPKPTDVPVKMQLNELFAHVAFGVTLELVRHYVDKQLRE
;
A
#
# COMPACT_ATOMS: atom_id res chain seq x y z
N MET A 1 -16.13 16.69 -40.90
CA MET A 1 -15.48 16.26 -39.63
C MET A 1 -15.10 14.80 -39.84
N SER A 2 -13.80 14.48 -39.97
CA SER A 2 -13.34 13.16 -40.45
C SER A 2 -13.40 12.11 -39.35
N ILE A 3 -13.82 10.88 -39.69
CA ILE A 3 -13.82 9.69 -38.82
C ILE A 3 -12.42 9.43 -38.22
N THR A 4 -11.38 9.87 -38.92
CA THR A 4 -9.98 9.83 -38.46
C THR A 4 -9.73 10.67 -37.20
N THR A 5 -10.52 11.73 -36.96
CA THR A 5 -10.40 12.58 -35.75
C THR A 5 -11.02 11.92 -34.52
N TYR A 6 -12.04 11.08 -34.70
CA TYR A 6 -12.68 10.33 -33.61
C TYR A 6 -11.78 9.19 -33.14
N LEU A 7 -11.17 8.45 -34.08
CA LEU A 7 -10.28 7.32 -33.78
C LEU A 7 -8.90 7.73 -33.23
N LYS A 8 -8.48 8.98 -33.42
CA LYS A 8 -7.20 9.48 -32.88
C LYS A 8 -7.31 10.01 -31.45
N ASN A 9 -8.53 10.29 -30.98
CA ASN A 9 -8.79 10.90 -29.67
C ASN A 9 -8.95 9.90 -28.51
N ASP A 10 -9.04 8.59 -28.79
CA ASP A 10 -9.23 7.55 -27.76
C ASP A 10 -7.92 6.96 -27.19
N SER A 11 -6.75 7.37 -27.71
CA SER A 11 -5.47 6.74 -27.37
C SER A 11 -4.70 7.38 -26.21
N SER A 12 -5.15 8.53 -25.69
CA SER A 12 -4.49 9.25 -24.59
C SER A 12 -5.30 9.08 -23.30
N LEU A 13 -4.83 8.20 -22.40
CA LEU A 13 -5.34 8.16 -21.01
C LEU A 13 -5.39 9.59 -20.44
N SER A 14 -6.54 9.96 -19.86
CA SER A 14 -6.69 11.28 -19.24
C SER A 14 -5.61 11.50 -18.17
N LYS A 15 -5.25 12.76 -17.91
CA LYS A 15 -4.29 13.12 -16.85
C LYS A 15 -4.61 12.41 -15.53
N THR A 16 -5.87 12.39 -15.16
CA THR A 16 -6.38 11.69 -13.97
C THR A 16 -6.19 10.17 -14.08
N GLY A 17 -6.57 9.57 -15.21
CA GLY A 17 -6.42 8.12 -15.43
C GLY A 17 -4.96 7.66 -15.34
N ARG A 18 -4.03 8.37 -15.99
CA ARG A 18 -2.59 8.07 -15.89
C ARG A 18 -2.06 8.17 -14.47
N SER A 19 -2.51 9.18 -13.74
CA SER A 19 -2.07 9.41 -12.35
C SER A 19 -2.61 8.34 -11.41
N LEU A 20 -3.86 7.90 -11.61
CA LEU A 20 -4.45 6.78 -10.86
C LEU A 20 -3.71 5.47 -11.15
N ILE A 21 -3.47 5.14 -12.42
CA ILE A 21 -2.80 3.90 -12.83
C ILE A 21 -1.35 3.87 -12.32
N SER A 22 -0.58 4.93 -12.56
CA SER A 22 0.80 5.03 -12.08
C SER A 22 0.89 4.97 -10.56
N GLY A 23 -0.05 5.63 -9.87
CA GLY A 23 -0.19 5.54 -8.42
C GLY A 23 -0.47 4.11 -7.98
N PHE A 24 -1.45 3.44 -8.58
CA PHE A 24 -1.82 2.06 -8.27
C PHE A 24 -0.64 1.09 -8.44
N VAL A 25 0.07 1.16 -9.57
CA VAL A 25 1.27 0.35 -9.82
C VAL A 25 2.38 0.66 -8.81
N GLY A 26 2.58 1.95 -8.48
CA GLY A 26 3.51 2.35 -7.44
C GLY A 26 3.14 1.80 -6.06
N GLY A 27 1.86 1.80 -5.73
CA GLY A 27 1.33 1.25 -4.47
C GLY A 27 1.53 -0.26 -4.36
N LEU A 28 1.31 -1.01 -5.45
CA LEU A 28 1.60 -2.45 -5.50
C LEU A 28 3.10 -2.72 -5.29
N ALA A 29 3.96 -1.99 -5.99
CA ALA A 29 5.40 -2.14 -5.85
C ALA A 29 5.89 -1.79 -4.43
N GLY A 30 5.38 -0.71 -3.86
CA GLY A 30 5.66 -0.33 -2.49
C GLY A 30 5.22 -1.40 -1.49
N ALA A 31 4.03 -1.98 -1.67
CA ALA A 31 3.50 -3.01 -0.78
C ALA A 31 4.32 -4.30 -0.84
N ALA A 32 4.80 -4.67 -2.04
CA ALA A 32 5.73 -5.77 -2.22
C ALA A 32 7.06 -5.51 -1.49
N VAL A 33 7.64 -4.31 -1.64
CA VAL A 33 8.88 -3.92 -0.93
C VAL A 33 8.69 -3.95 0.59
N LYS A 34 7.60 -3.39 1.11
CA LYS A 34 7.25 -3.45 2.53
C LYS A 34 7.19 -4.89 3.03
N SER A 35 6.49 -5.76 2.30
CA SER A 35 6.34 -7.17 2.65
C SER A 35 7.69 -7.90 2.69
N VAL A 36 8.61 -7.59 1.77
CA VAL A 36 9.97 -8.14 1.78
C VAL A 36 10.76 -7.62 2.98
N ILE A 37 10.69 -6.32 3.29
CA ILE A 37 11.40 -5.73 4.44
C ILE A 37 10.95 -6.40 5.75
N GLU A 38 9.66 -6.64 5.91
CA GLU A 38 9.08 -7.26 7.11
C GLU A 38 9.47 -8.72 7.31
N GLN A 39 9.87 -9.42 6.24
CA GLN A 39 10.44 -10.77 6.37
C GLN A 39 11.82 -10.74 7.04
N PHE A 40 12.56 -9.64 6.93
CA PHE A 40 13.91 -9.51 7.49
C PHE A 40 13.96 -8.66 8.76
N LEU A 41 13.05 -7.69 8.90
CA LEU A 41 12.95 -6.82 10.07
C LEU A 41 11.74 -7.22 10.89
N PRO A 42 11.92 -7.73 12.12
CA PRO A 42 10.79 -8.08 12.97
C PRO A 42 10.02 -6.81 13.33
N VAL A 43 8.81 -6.70 12.79
CA VAL A 43 7.86 -5.61 13.08
C VAL A 43 6.79 -6.01 14.09
N ARG A 44 6.64 -7.31 14.32
CA ARG A 44 5.72 -7.91 15.28
C ARG A 44 6.42 -9.03 16.04
N LYS A 45 5.82 -9.48 17.15
CA LYS A 45 6.26 -10.71 17.81
C LYS A 45 5.99 -11.89 16.87
N VAL A 46 6.84 -12.91 16.92
CA VAL A 46 6.77 -14.06 16.01
C VAL A 46 5.42 -14.78 16.08
N ASP A 47 4.81 -14.81 17.26
CA ASP A 47 3.53 -15.49 17.49
C ASP A 47 2.29 -14.60 17.21
N ASP A 48 2.49 -13.32 16.91
CA ASP A 48 1.38 -12.38 16.65
C ASP A 48 0.99 -12.37 15.17
N LYS A 49 -0.28 -12.71 14.91
CA LYS A 49 -0.90 -12.51 13.59
C LYS A 49 -1.06 -11.02 13.28
N SER A 50 -0.90 -10.68 12.00
CA SER A 50 -1.12 -9.32 11.50
C SER A 50 -2.58 -8.88 11.65
N ALA A 51 -2.80 -7.56 11.69
CA ALA A 51 -4.15 -7.00 11.72
C ALA A 51 -5.02 -7.49 10.54
N GLN A 52 -4.41 -7.60 9.37
CA GLN A 52 -5.03 -8.11 8.15
C GLN A 52 -5.44 -9.56 8.33
N MET A 53 -4.55 -10.40 8.85
CA MET A 53 -4.86 -11.81 9.09
C MET A 53 -5.96 -11.99 10.13
N ARG A 54 -6.01 -11.16 11.17
CA ARG A 54 -7.12 -11.17 12.13
C ARG A 54 -8.47 -10.86 11.47
N ILE A 55 -8.52 -9.88 10.55
CA ILE A 55 -9.72 -9.56 9.78
C ILE A 55 -10.11 -10.75 8.88
N VAL A 56 -9.16 -11.33 8.17
CA VAL A 56 -9.42 -12.45 7.25
C VAL A 56 -9.86 -13.70 8.03
N ASP A 57 -9.25 -13.98 9.18
CA ASP A 57 -9.64 -15.10 10.04
C ASP A 57 -11.06 -14.93 10.59
N ASP A 58 -11.41 -13.73 11.05
CA ASP A 58 -12.77 -13.42 11.52
C ASP A 58 -13.79 -13.60 10.40
N LEU A 59 -13.48 -13.11 9.18
CA LEU A 59 -14.34 -13.28 8.01
C LEU A 59 -14.46 -14.75 7.59
N SER A 60 -13.35 -15.49 7.54
CA SER A 60 -13.31 -16.91 7.21
C SER A 60 -14.13 -17.72 8.22
N THR A 61 -13.98 -17.42 9.51
CA THR A 61 -14.73 -18.09 10.58
C THR A 61 -16.23 -17.83 10.46
N LYS A 62 -16.63 -16.59 10.11
CA LYS A 62 -18.04 -16.24 9.88
C LYS A 62 -18.66 -16.92 8.66
N ILE A 63 -17.89 -17.16 7.60
CA ILE A 63 -18.40 -17.73 6.34
C ILE A 63 -18.31 -19.26 6.34
N THR A 64 -17.18 -19.81 6.78
CA THR A 64 -16.81 -21.23 6.64
C THR A 64 -16.82 -21.99 7.96
N GLY A 65 -16.88 -21.29 9.10
CA GLY A 65 -16.81 -21.87 10.44
C GLY A 65 -15.38 -22.10 10.95
N THR A 66 -14.36 -21.83 10.14
CA THR A 66 -12.95 -22.03 10.51
C THR A 66 -12.05 -20.85 10.10
N PRO A 67 -10.98 -20.55 10.86
CA PRO A 67 -9.97 -19.58 10.45
C PRO A 67 -9.20 -20.06 9.21
N ILE A 68 -8.41 -19.17 8.60
CA ILE A 68 -7.53 -19.54 7.49
C ILE A 68 -6.50 -20.55 8.00
N SER A 69 -6.24 -21.59 7.21
CA SER A 69 -5.19 -22.57 7.52
C SER A 69 -3.82 -21.90 7.53
N THR A 70 -2.93 -22.31 8.44
CA THR A 70 -1.56 -21.78 8.56
C THR A 70 -0.77 -21.84 7.25
N GLU A 71 -0.97 -22.88 6.44
CA GLU A 71 -0.35 -23.05 5.11
C GLU A 71 -0.71 -21.92 4.12
N ASN A 72 -1.85 -21.25 4.32
CA ASN A 72 -2.37 -20.21 3.44
C ASN A 72 -2.17 -18.79 3.99
N GLU A 73 -1.64 -18.61 5.20
CA GLU A 73 -1.55 -17.29 5.84
C GLU A 73 -0.70 -16.31 5.04
N ALA A 74 0.46 -16.73 4.53
CA ALA A 74 1.33 -15.87 3.73
C ALA A 74 0.63 -15.40 2.44
N MET A 75 -0.13 -16.28 1.79
CA MET A 75 -0.89 -15.94 0.58
C MET A 75 -2.08 -15.04 0.92
N ALA A 76 -2.81 -15.32 1.99
CA ALA A 76 -3.92 -14.51 2.47
C ALA A 76 -3.46 -13.10 2.85
N GLU A 77 -2.31 -12.96 3.51
CA GLU A 77 -1.72 -11.67 3.87
C GLU A 77 -1.37 -10.85 2.61
N GLN A 78 -0.78 -11.46 1.58
CA GLN A 78 -0.50 -10.78 0.30
C GLN A 78 -1.78 -10.38 -0.45
N LEU A 79 -2.82 -11.21 -0.41
CA LEU A 79 -4.12 -10.92 -1.03
C LEU A 79 -4.83 -9.72 -0.40
N VAL A 80 -4.50 -9.36 0.84
CA VAL A 80 -4.99 -8.12 1.48
C VAL A 80 -4.01 -6.96 1.25
N ASN A 81 -2.72 -7.18 1.46
CA ASN A 81 -1.71 -6.12 1.42
C ASN A 81 -1.56 -5.50 0.03
N LEU A 82 -1.62 -6.29 -1.05
CA LEU A 82 -1.48 -5.76 -2.41
C LEU A 82 -2.65 -4.86 -2.80
N PRO A 83 -3.94 -5.26 -2.69
CA PRO A 83 -5.05 -4.35 -2.99
C PRO A 83 -5.09 -3.09 -2.13
N VAL A 84 -4.76 -3.19 -0.84
CA VAL A 84 -4.68 -2.02 0.05
C VAL A 84 -3.57 -1.08 -0.42
N GLY A 85 -2.37 -1.62 -0.69
CA GLY A 85 -1.24 -0.86 -1.21
C GLY A 85 -1.55 -0.19 -2.54
N GLY A 86 -2.13 -0.93 -3.48
CA GLY A 86 -2.58 -0.39 -4.77
C GLY A 86 -3.62 0.72 -4.62
N SER A 87 -4.59 0.56 -3.72
CA SER A 87 -5.63 1.57 -3.47
C SER A 87 -5.05 2.86 -2.88
N LEU A 88 -4.17 2.73 -1.88
CA LEU A 88 -3.42 3.87 -1.31
C LEU A 88 -2.55 4.54 -2.38
N GLY A 89 -1.89 3.75 -3.22
CA GLY A 89 -1.13 4.20 -4.37
C GLY A 89 -1.96 5.01 -5.35
N ALA A 90 -3.14 4.53 -5.72
CA ALA A 90 -4.06 5.22 -6.61
C ALA A 90 -4.50 6.57 -6.02
N ALA A 91 -4.86 6.59 -4.73
CA ALA A 91 -5.23 7.81 -4.02
C ALA A 91 -4.07 8.83 -3.98
N TYR A 92 -2.85 8.37 -3.70
CA TYR A 92 -1.66 9.20 -3.74
C TYR A 92 -1.39 9.76 -5.15
N GLY A 93 -1.48 8.90 -6.17
CA GLY A 93 -1.34 9.28 -7.58
C GLY A 93 -2.35 10.33 -8.00
N TYR A 94 -3.63 10.15 -7.63
CA TYR A 94 -4.68 11.15 -7.85
C TYR A 94 -4.33 12.50 -7.21
N GLY A 95 -3.86 12.50 -5.95
CA GLY A 95 -3.42 13.71 -5.26
C GLY A 95 -2.24 14.42 -5.95
N LYS A 96 -1.42 13.68 -6.70
CA LYS A 96 -0.30 14.23 -7.47
C LYS A 96 -0.59 14.45 -8.95
N LYS A 97 -1.85 14.35 -9.39
CA LYS A 97 -2.21 14.47 -10.82
C LYS A 97 -1.64 15.70 -11.50
N ASP A 98 -1.55 16.82 -10.79
CA ASP A 98 -1.05 18.11 -11.31
C ASP A 98 0.47 18.33 -11.12
N ARG A 99 1.19 17.37 -10.53
CA ARG A 99 2.62 17.45 -10.21
C ARG A 99 3.42 16.39 -10.97
N LEU A 100 4.14 16.81 -12.00
CA LEU A 100 4.91 15.89 -12.87
C LEU A 100 6.27 15.48 -12.29
N GLY A 101 6.82 16.26 -11.35
CA GLY A 101 8.15 16.04 -10.80
C GLY A 101 8.22 14.87 -9.80
N LEU A 102 9.39 14.23 -9.75
CA LEU A 102 9.76 13.28 -8.71
C LEU A 102 10.07 14.04 -7.41
N LYS A 103 9.44 13.65 -6.31
CA LYS A 103 9.69 14.19 -4.96
C LYS A 103 9.70 13.07 -3.93
N PRO A 104 10.83 12.39 -3.69
CA PRO A 104 10.90 11.25 -2.76
C PRO A 104 10.45 11.61 -1.34
N MET A 105 10.66 12.86 -0.92
CA MET A 105 10.19 13.37 0.37
C MET A 105 8.67 13.32 0.52
N ASP A 106 7.89 13.52 -0.56
CA ASP A 106 6.44 13.34 -0.52
C ASP A 106 6.09 11.87 -0.23
N GLY A 107 6.90 10.92 -0.72
CA GLY A 107 6.78 9.49 -0.44
C GLY A 107 7.11 9.15 1.01
N VAL A 108 8.17 9.74 1.57
CA VAL A 108 8.52 9.61 3.00
C VAL A 108 7.38 10.10 3.89
N ILE A 109 6.89 11.31 3.63
CA ILE A 109 5.78 11.91 4.39
C ILE A 109 4.53 11.03 4.28
N PHE A 110 4.21 10.57 3.07
CA PHE A 110 3.06 9.69 2.85
C PHE A 110 3.18 8.38 3.62
N GLY A 111 4.31 7.67 3.50
CA GLY A 111 4.57 6.43 4.22
C GLY A 111 4.45 6.60 5.74
N ALA A 112 5.12 7.62 6.31
CA ALA A 112 5.04 7.92 7.72
C ALA A 112 3.61 8.28 8.18
N THR A 113 2.87 9.01 7.35
CA THR A 113 1.47 9.37 7.64
C THR A 113 0.57 8.13 7.59
N THR A 114 0.76 7.24 6.62
CA THR A 114 0.05 5.96 6.54
C THR A 114 0.29 5.15 7.79
N TRP A 115 1.55 4.98 8.20
CA TRP A 115 1.93 4.29 9.43
C TRP A 115 1.24 4.88 10.67
N ALA A 116 1.31 6.20 10.85
CA ALA A 116 0.69 6.85 12.01
C ALA A 116 -0.85 6.73 11.99
N SER A 117 -1.45 6.78 10.79
CA SER A 117 -2.91 6.67 10.63
C SER A 117 -3.41 5.24 10.84
N THR A 118 -2.56 4.23 10.67
CA THR A 118 -2.92 2.83 10.87
C THR A 118 -2.43 2.32 12.23
N HIS A 119 -1.13 2.16 12.40
CA HIS A 119 -0.51 1.47 13.55
C HIS A 119 -0.52 2.30 14.83
N GLU A 120 -0.43 3.63 14.73
CA GLU A 120 -0.49 4.49 15.92
C GLU A 120 -1.93 4.86 16.34
N THR A 121 -2.92 4.62 15.46
CA THR A 121 -4.30 5.08 15.68
C THR A 121 -5.36 4.05 15.32
N SER A 122 -5.63 3.83 14.03
CA SER A 122 -6.81 3.08 13.59
C SER A 122 -6.81 1.61 14.03
N LEU A 123 -5.68 0.90 13.88
CA LEU A 123 -5.58 -0.54 14.22
C LEU A 123 -5.67 -0.79 15.73
N PRO A 124 -5.00 -0.02 16.61
CA PRO A 124 -5.21 -0.11 18.05
C PRO A 124 -6.64 0.22 18.49
N ILE A 125 -7.27 1.26 17.91
CA ILE A 125 -8.65 1.65 18.24
C ILE A 125 -9.65 0.53 17.90
N LEU A 126 -9.40 -0.18 16.80
CA LEU A 126 -10.22 -1.33 16.37
C LEU A 126 -9.89 -2.63 17.12
N GLY A 127 -8.90 -2.62 18.03
CA GLY A 127 -8.46 -3.81 18.76
C GLY A 127 -7.73 -4.84 17.89
N LEU A 128 -7.30 -4.43 16.69
CA LEU A 128 -6.61 -5.30 15.74
C LEU A 128 -5.11 -5.39 16.04
N GLU A 129 -4.55 -4.40 16.72
CA GLU A 129 -3.16 -4.36 17.19
C GLU A 129 -3.07 -3.95 18.67
N PRO A 130 -1.97 -4.28 19.37
CA PRO A 130 -1.66 -3.74 20.69
C PRO A 130 -1.59 -2.21 20.67
N LYS A 131 -1.72 -1.57 21.85
CA LYS A 131 -1.50 -0.12 21.95
C LYS A 131 -0.03 0.19 21.61
N PRO A 132 0.26 1.35 20.99
CA PRO A 132 1.64 1.72 20.69
C PRO A 132 2.56 1.67 21.90
N THR A 133 2.09 2.10 23.08
CA THR A 133 2.83 2.07 24.34
C THR A 133 3.27 0.68 24.79
N ASP A 134 2.64 -0.37 24.27
CA ASP A 134 2.88 -1.77 24.64
C ASP A 134 3.80 -2.48 23.63
N VAL A 135 4.14 -1.80 22.52
CA VAL A 135 5.01 -2.31 21.46
C VAL A 135 6.45 -1.85 21.69
N PRO A 136 7.46 -2.73 21.61
CA PRO A 136 8.86 -2.33 21.72
C PRO A 136 9.23 -1.26 20.68
N VAL A 137 9.92 -0.20 21.11
CA VAL A 137 10.32 0.93 20.25
C VAL A 137 11.05 0.47 18.99
N LYS A 138 11.91 -0.55 19.09
CA LYS A 138 12.61 -1.13 17.93
C LYS A 138 11.63 -1.67 16.87
N MET A 139 10.55 -2.31 17.28
CA MET A 139 9.53 -2.84 16.36
C MET A 139 8.74 -1.71 15.70
N GLN A 140 8.37 -0.67 16.46
CA GLN A 140 7.74 0.53 15.88
C GLN A 140 8.62 1.20 14.83
N LEU A 141 9.93 1.34 15.11
CA LEU A 141 10.88 1.92 14.17
C LEU A 141 11.04 1.05 12.91
N ASN A 142 11.04 -0.27 13.05
CA ASN A 142 11.05 -1.18 11.90
C ASN A 142 9.78 -1.02 11.06
N GLU A 143 8.60 -0.94 11.69
CA GLU A 143 7.31 -0.77 10.99
C GLU A 143 7.23 0.59 10.28
N LEU A 144 7.68 1.66 10.94
CA LEU A 144 7.80 2.98 10.34
C LEU A 144 8.77 2.96 9.15
N PHE A 145 9.92 2.30 9.28
CA PHE A 145 10.89 2.16 8.21
C PHE A 145 10.29 1.43 7.00
N ALA A 146 9.58 0.33 7.23
CA ALA A 146 8.92 -0.44 6.17
C ALA A 146 7.86 0.42 5.44
N HIS A 147 7.10 1.25 6.17
CA HIS A 147 6.15 2.20 5.60
C HIS A 147 6.79 3.36 4.83
N VAL A 148 7.91 3.90 5.31
CA VAL A 148 8.68 4.90 4.58
C VAL A 148 9.22 4.30 3.28
N ALA A 149 9.75 3.08 3.33
CA ALA A 149 10.20 2.37 2.13
C ALA A 149 9.07 2.12 1.14
N PHE A 150 7.87 1.74 1.62
CA PHE A 150 6.65 1.69 0.82
C PHE A 150 6.39 3.02 0.09
N GLY A 151 6.34 4.13 0.83
CA GLY A 151 6.01 5.44 0.28
C GLY A 151 7.05 5.98 -0.70
N VAL A 152 8.34 5.78 -0.42
CA VAL A 152 9.44 6.15 -1.33
C VAL A 152 9.38 5.32 -2.62
N THR A 153 9.19 4.00 -2.50
CA THR A 153 9.05 3.11 -3.66
C THR A 153 7.86 3.50 -4.52
N LEU A 154 6.71 3.77 -3.87
CA LEU A 154 5.50 4.22 -4.54
C LEU A 154 5.77 5.49 -5.36
N GLU A 155 6.39 6.51 -4.78
CA GLU A 155 6.67 7.77 -5.48
C GLU A 155 7.62 7.58 -6.68
N LEU A 156 8.66 6.74 -6.53
CA LEU A 156 9.61 6.44 -7.61
C LEU A 156 8.92 5.71 -8.77
N VAL A 157 8.20 4.64 -8.47
CA VAL A 157 7.51 3.82 -9.48
C VAL A 157 6.37 4.60 -10.12
N ARG A 158 5.58 5.34 -9.33
CA ARG A 158 4.54 6.24 -9.84
C ARG A 158 5.14 7.21 -10.84
N HIS A 159 6.21 7.92 -10.48
CA HIS A 159 6.83 8.89 -11.38
C HIS A 159 7.33 8.23 -12.67
N TYR A 160 7.99 7.07 -12.57
CA TYR A 160 8.48 6.32 -13.72
C TYR A 160 7.34 5.90 -14.67
N VAL A 161 6.30 5.25 -14.15
CA VAL A 161 5.15 4.79 -14.95
C VAL A 161 4.39 5.98 -15.54
N ASP A 162 4.16 7.03 -14.76
CA ASP A 162 3.49 8.26 -15.22
C ASP A 162 4.29 8.96 -16.33
N LYS A 163 5.62 8.90 -16.30
CA LYS A 163 6.49 9.36 -17.39
C LYS A 163 6.29 8.50 -18.65
N GLN A 164 6.30 7.17 -18.52
CA GLN A 164 6.09 6.25 -19.65
C GLN A 164 4.70 6.41 -20.28
N LEU A 165 3.64 6.66 -19.49
CA LEU A 165 2.28 6.88 -20.00
C LEU A 165 2.07 8.25 -20.67
N ARG A 166 3.07 9.13 -20.64
CA ARG A 166 3.03 10.45 -21.30
C ARG A 166 3.75 10.47 -22.65
N GLU A 167 4.76 9.61 -22.78
CA GLU A 167 5.57 9.44 -24.00
C GLU A 167 4.79 8.62 -25.04
#